data_AF-A0A2N6U1Q5-F1
#
_entry.id   AF-A0A2N6U1Q5-F1
#
_cell.length_a   1.000
_cell.length_b   1.000
_cell.length_c   1.000
_cell.angle_alpha   90.00
_cell.angle_beta   90.00
_cell.angle_gamma   90.00
#
_symmetry.space_group_name_H-M   'P 1'
#
loop_
_entity.id
_entity.type
_entity.pdbx_description
1 polymer ?
#
loop_
_entity_poly.entity_id
_entity_poly.type
_entity_poly.pdbx_seq_one_letter_code
_entity_poly.pdbx_strand_id
1 'polypeptide(L)' 'MTAAPTSAPPAAGGAVVERDGEEITIDGCSKIVLAPGVKTRQVLEGAQTLVPEVHHIGDAKQTRNAVSAIWEGARVALAI' A
#
# COMPACT_ATOMS: atom_id res chain seq x y z
N MET A 1 -16.79 -17.52 12.31
CA MET A 1 -17.13 -16.13 11.96
C MET A 1 -18.38 -16.18 11.12
N THR A 2 -19.53 -15.91 11.71
CA THR A 2 -20.81 -15.84 11.01
C THR A 2 -21.06 -14.38 10.67
N ALA A 3 -21.02 -14.07 9.37
CA ALA A 3 -21.49 -12.83 8.81
C ALA A 3 -23.01 -12.74 9.01
N ALA A 4 -23.50 -11.67 9.65
CA ALA A 4 -24.93 -11.40 9.76
C ALA A 4 -25.30 -10.23 8.84
N PRO A 5 -26.44 -10.31 8.11
CA PRO A 5 -26.95 -9.20 7.31
C PRO A 5 -27.55 -8.18 8.28
N THR A 6 -26.77 -7.17 8.67
CA THR A 6 -27.25 -6.11 9.54
C THR A 6 -26.47 -4.85 9.25
N SER A 7 -27.21 -3.80 8.86
CA SER A 7 -26.70 -2.45 8.56
C SER A 7 -26.38 -1.60 9.80
N ALA A 8 -26.26 -2.26 10.96
CA ALA A 8 -25.92 -1.60 12.21
C ALA A 8 -24.40 -1.68 12.40
N PRO A 9 -23.73 -0.57 12.78
CA PRO A 9 -22.30 -0.59 13.05
C PRO A 9 -21.97 -1.59 14.17
N PRO A 10 -20.82 -2.29 14.09
CA PRO A 10 -20.44 -3.36 15.02
C PRO A 10 -20.33 -2.83 16.45
N ALA A 11 -20.97 -3.52 17.41
CA ALA A 11 -21.20 -3.03 18.77
C ALA A 11 -19.93 -2.85 19.62
N ALA A 12 -18.80 -3.45 19.23
CA ALA A 12 -17.44 -3.10 19.68
C ALA A 12 -16.43 -3.96 18.91
N GLY A 13 -15.69 -3.34 17.98
CA GLY A 13 -14.64 -4.02 17.22
C GLY A 13 -15.19 -4.88 16.09
N GLY A 14 -14.91 -4.47 14.85
CA GLY A 14 -15.46 -5.11 13.67
C GLY A 14 -15.37 -4.22 12.43
N ALA A 15 -15.80 -4.73 11.29
CA ALA A 15 -15.86 -3.99 10.03
C ALA A 15 -17.18 -4.29 9.31
N VAL A 16 -17.77 -3.25 8.71
CA VAL A 16 -18.87 -3.41 7.76
C VAL A 16 -18.25 -3.53 6.38
N VAL A 17 -18.63 -4.57 5.62
CA VAL A 17 -18.12 -4.85 4.27
C VAL A 17 -19.27 -5.12 3.33
N GLU A 18 -19.13 -4.71 2.08
CA GLU A 18 -20.04 -5.11 1.01
C GLU A 18 -19.52 -6.40 0.35
N ARG A 19 -20.38 -7.39 0.14
CA ARG A 19 -20.10 -8.59 -0.65
C ARG A 19 -21.30 -8.87 -1.54
N ASP A 20 -21.06 -8.96 -2.84
CA ASP A 20 -22.09 -9.31 -3.83
C ASP A 20 -23.33 -8.38 -3.78
N GLY A 21 -23.14 -7.10 -3.44
CA GLY A 21 -24.21 -6.10 -3.33
C GLY A 21 -24.97 -6.14 -2.00
N GLU A 22 -24.57 -6.98 -1.05
CA GLU A 22 -25.16 -7.07 0.28
C GLU A 22 -24.18 -6.56 1.35
N GLU A 23 -24.70 -5.77 2.28
CA GLU A 23 -23.94 -5.26 3.41
C GLU A 23 -23.84 -6.31 4.51
N ILE A 24 -22.61 -6.63 4.92
CA ILE A 24 -22.28 -7.65 5.90
C ILE A 24 -21.49 -7.01 7.04
N THR A 25 -21.87 -7.33 8.27
CA THR A 25 -21.09 -6.94 9.45
C THR A 25 -20.18 -8.08 9.92
N ILE A 26 -18.90 -7.78 10.09
CA ILE A 26 -17.88 -8.64 10.70
C ILE A 26 -17.68 -8.18 12.14
N ASP A 27 -18.16 -8.94 13.11
CA ASP A 27 -18.07 -8.64 14.54
C ASP A 27 -16.97 -9.43 15.27
N GLY A 28 -16.62 -8.97 16.47
CA GLY A 28 -15.75 -9.69 17.40
C GLY A 28 -14.27 -9.64 17.03
N CYS A 29 -13.87 -8.69 16.18
CA CYS A 29 -12.48 -8.47 15.83
C CYS A 29 -11.73 -7.74 16.96
N SER A 30 -10.68 -8.35 17.49
CA SER A 30 -9.76 -7.67 18.42
C SER A 30 -8.81 -6.70 17.70
N LYS A 31 -8.50 -6.97 16.42
CA LYS A 31 -7.63 -6.16 15.57
C LYS A 31 -8.10 -6.22 14.12
N ILE A 32 -7.90 -5.12 13.41
CA ILE A 32 -8.15 -4.99 11.97
C ILE A 32 -6.84 -4.52 11.33
N VAL A 33 -6.39 -5.22 10.28
CA VAL A 33 -5.18 -4.86 9.53
C VAL A 33 -5.58 -4.42 8.13
N LEU A 34 -5.26 -3.18 7.79
CA LEU A 34 -5.45 -2.65 6.44
C LEU A 34 -4.18 -2.89 5.63
N ALA A 35 -4.26 -3.75 4.61
CA ALA A 35 -3.17 -4.02 3.68
C ALA A 35 -3.60 -3.80 2.22
N PRO A 36 -4.05 -2.59 1.84
CA PRO A 36 -4.56 -2.30 0.48
C PRO A 36 -3.45 -2.25 -0.59
N GLY A 37 -2.19 -2.47 -0.20
CA GLY A 37 -1.01 -2.24 -1.02
C GLY A 37 -0.28 -0.95 -0.65
N VAL A 38 0.64 -0.54 -1.52
CA VAL A 38 1.50 0.62 -1.33
C VAL A 38 1.44 1.53 -2.56
N LYS A 39 1.72 2.82 -2.38
CA LYS A 39 1.81 3.81 -3.45
C LYS A 39 3.19 4.43 -3.47
N THR A 40 3.73 4.67 -4.68
CA THR A 40 4.97 5.41 -4.87
C THR A 40 4.91 6.77 -4.16
N ARG A 41 5.98 7.10 -3.44
CA ARG A 41 6.14 8.40 -2.79
C ARG A 41 7.47 9.03 -3.21
N GLN A 42 7.40 10.18 -3.87
CA GLN A 42 8.57 10.98 -4.25
C GLN A 42 8.70 12.15 -3.28
N VAL A 43 9.57 12.01 -2.27
CA VAL A 43 9.74 13.04 -1.23
C VAL A 43 10.63 14.20 -1.71
N LEU A 44 11.50 13.93 -2.70
CA LEU A 44 12.45 14.89 -3.26
C LEU A 44 12.08 15.30 -4.69
N GLU A 45 10.78 15.46 -4.95
CA GLU A 45 10.31 15.99 -6.22
C GLU A 45 10.92 17.39 -6.46
N GLY A 46 11.55 17.61 -7.62
CA GLY A 46 12.26 18.85 -7.95
C GLY A 46 13.77 18.86 -7.65
N ALA A 47 14.32 17.80 -7.05
CA ALA A 47 15.75 17.70 -6.74
C ALA A 47 16.65 17.74 -8.00
N GLN A 48 16.10 17.55 -9.21
CA GLN A 48 16.82 17.66 -10.47
C GLN A 48 17.45 19.05 -10.69
N THR A 49 16.98 20.06 -9.94
CA THR A 49 17.54 21.43 -9.97
C THR A 49 18.73 21.64 -9.03
N LEU A 50 18.96 20.71 -8.09
CA LEU A 50 19.97 20.87 -7.03
C LEU A 50 21.35 20.34 -7.43
N VAL A 51 21.39 19.33 -8.31
CA VAL A 51 22.62 18.68 -8.78
C VAL A 51 22.46 18.24 -10.23
N PRO A 52 23.58 18.05 -10.98
CA PRO A 52 23.52 17.71 -12.41
C PRO A 52 22.79 16.40 -12.73
N GLU A 53 22.75 15.45 -11.80
CA GLU A 53 22.20 14.13 -12.04
C GLU A 53 21.44 13.60 -10.81
N VAL A 54 20.20 13.16 -11.03
CA VAL A 54 19.32 12.60 -10.00
C VAL A 54 18.60 11.38 -10.55
N HIS A 55 18.67 10.27 -9.83
CA HIS A 55 18.00 9.02 -10.18
C HIS A 55 16.98 8.64 -9.11
N HIS A 56 15.75 8.36 -9.52
CA HIS A 56 14.76 7.72 -8.65
C HIS A 56 14.83 6.20 -8.87
N ILE A 57 15.05 5.42 -7.80
CA ILE A 57 15.11 3.96 -7.85
C ILE A 57 14.21 3.31 -6.80
N GLY A 58 13.96 2.02 -6.95
CA GLY A 58 13.12 1.23 -6.03
C GLY A 58 11.69 1.73 -5.99
N ASP A 59 11.09 1.71 -4.80
CA ASP A 59 9.69 2.09 -4.58
C ASP A 59 9.43 3.60 -4.72
N ALA A 60 10.47 4.44 -4.65
CA ALA A 60 10.36 5.87 -4.93
C ALA A 60 10.10 6.15 -6.43
N LYS A 61 10.50 5.22 -7.31
CA LYS A 61 10.16 5.23 -8.73
C LYS A 61 8.86 4.47 -8.99
N GLN A 62 8.78 3.23 -8.52
CA GLN A 62 7.64 2.35 -8.72
C GLN A 62 7.63 1.26 -7.64
N THR A 63 6.53 1.16 -6.91
CA THR A 63 6.30 0.14 -5.89
C THR A 63 6.30 -1.26 -6.47
N ARG A 64 7.15 -2.14 -5.93
CA ARG A 64 7.30 -3.54 -6.37
C ARG A 64 7.94 -4.39 -5.28
N ASN A 65 8.32 -5.63 -5.60
CA ASN A 65 9.03 -6.48 -4.65
C ASN A 65 10.50 -6.03 -4.47
N ALA A 66 11.09 -6.46 -3.36
CA ALA A 66 12.46 -6.09 -2.98
C ALA A 66 13.51 -6.52 -4.02
N VAL A 67 13.34 -7.69 -4.66
CA VAL A 67 14.29 -8.20 -5.66
C VAL A 67 14.37 -7.26 -6.86
N SER A 68 13.23 -6.79 -7.35
CA SER A 68 13.19 -5.86 -8.47
C SER A 68 13.74 -4.48 -8.12
N ALA A 69 13.60 -4.04 -6.86
CA ALA A 69 14.21 -2.80 -6.39
C ALA A 69 15.75 -2.92 -6.31
N ILE A 70 16.26 -4.05 -5.78
CA ILE A 70 17.71 -4.33 -5.72
C ILE A 70 18.30 -4.42 -7.12
N TRP A 71 17.64 -5.15 -8.02
CA TRP A 71 18.09 -5.31 -9.41
C TRP A 71 18.17 -3.97 -10.14
N GLU A 72 17.17 -3.10 -9.98
CA GLU A 72 17.23 -1.76 -10.57
C GLU A 72 18.36 -0.92 -9.98
N GLY A 73 18.52 -0.92 -8.66
CA GLY A 73 19.60 -0.18 -8.01
C GLY A 73 20.97 -0.61 -8.54
N ALA A 74 21.20 -1.92 -8.66
CA ALA A 74 22.44 -2.45 -9.24
C ALA A 74 22.62 -2.04 -10.71
N ARG A 75 21.56 -2.11 -11.52
CA ARG A 75 21.63 -1.72 -12.94
C ARG A 75 21.93 -0.23 -13.12
N VAL A 76 21.33 0.64 -12.31
CA VAL A 76 21.60 2.08 -12.35
C VAL A 76 23.04 2.35 -11.92
N ALA A 77 23.51 1.75 -10.83
CA ALA A 77 24.87 1.92 -10.35
C ALA A 77 25.94 1.44 -11.35
N LEU A 78 25.68 0.38 -12.11
CA LEU A 78 26.59 -0.12 -13.15
C LEU A 78 26.60 0.72 -14.44
N ALA A 79 25.61 1.60 -14.61
CA ALA A 79 25.47 2.44 -15.80
C ALA A 79 26.05 3.86 -15.60
N ILE A 80 26.47 4.18 -14.38
CA ILE A 80 27.14 5.43 -13.98
C ILE A 80 28.64 5.15 -13.92
#